data_AF-A0A524D080-F1
#
_entry.id   AF-A0A524D080-F1
#
_cell.length_a   1.000
_cell.length_b   1.000
_cell.length_c   1.000
_cell.angle_alpha   90.00
_cell.angle_beta   90.00
_cell.angle_gamma   90.00
#
_symmetry.space_group_name_H-M   'P 1'
#
loop_
_entity.id
_entity.type
_entity.pdbx_description
1 polymer ?
#
loop_
_entity_poly.entity_id
_entity_poly.type
_entity_poly.pdbx_seq_one_letter_code
_entity_poly.pdbx_strand_id
1 'polypeptide(L)' 'MEVMLKHAVETPDKERTQTAKKFWKEFAQGYFEVEEMKKQKELKEYIEAYNNIEDKNSFNAQYLETLIYNLKH' A
#
# COMPACT_ATOMS: atom_id res chain seq x y z
N MET A 1 -37.11 -42.90 -3.76
CA MET A 1 -37.78 -41.65 -4.16
C MET A 1 -37.00 -40.52 -3.53
N GLU A 2 -36.44 -39.66 -4.36
CA GLU A 2 -35.41 -38.66 -4.08
C GLU A 2 -35.72 -37.79 -2.85
N VAL A 3 -35.05 -38.07 -1.74
CA VAL A 3 -35.09 -37.20 -0.57
C VAL A 3 -34.16 -36.03 -0.85
N MET A 4 -34.75 -34.93 -1.33
CA MET A 4 -34.34 -33.56 -1.05
C MET A 4 -32.88 -33.18 -1.37
N LEU A 5 -32.31 -33.68 -2.48
CA LEU A 5 -31.12 -33.09 -3.12
C LEU A 5 -31.44 -31.78 -3.89
N LYS A 6 -32.48 -31.04 -3.48
CA LYS A 6 -32.99 -29.85 -4.20
C LYS A 6 -32.72 -28.51 -3.50
N HIS A 7 -31.80 -28.46 -2.54
CA HIS A 7 -31.35 -27.19 -1.96
C HIS A 7 -29.89 -26.83 -2.28
N ALA A 8 -29.20 -27.67 -3.06
CA ALA A 8 -27.89 -27.32 -3.64
C ALA A 8 -28.01 -26.76 -5.07
N VAL A 9 -29.22 -26.32 -5.46
CA VAL A 9 -29.43 -25.63 -6.74
C VAL A 9 -28.97 -24.19 -6.57
N GLU A 10 -27.73 -23.97 -6.97
CA GLU A 10 -27.33 -22.77 -7.71
C GLU A 10 -27.74 -21.45 -7.05
N THR A 11 -26.98 -21.02 -6.04
CA THR A 11 -26.80 -19.57 -5.89
C THR A 11 -26.31 -19.06 -7.24
N PRO A 12 -27.05 -18.15 -7.90
CA PRO A 12 -26.78 -17.82 -9.29
C PRO A 12 -25.33 -17.35 -9.39
N ASP A 13 -24.58 -17.93 -10.31
CA ASP A 13 -23.14 -17.68 -10.53
C ASP A 13 -22.80 -16.17 -10.56
N LYS A 14 -23.79 -15.35 -10.96
CA LYS A 14 -23.78 -13.88 -10.93
C LYS A 14 -23.69 -13.26 -9.53
N GLU A 15 -24.41 -13.78 -8.52
CA GLU A 15 -24.35 -13.27 -7.13
C GLU A 15 -23.01 -13.60 -6.46
N ARG A 16 -22.46 -14.79 -6.69
CA ARG A 16 -21.11 -15.16 -6.22
C ARG A 16 -20.05 -14.27 -6.85
N THR A 17 -20.14 -14.03 -8.16
CA THR A 17 -19.22 -13.16 -8.89
C THR A 17 -19.32 -11.70 -8.44
N GLN A 18 -20.52 -11.19 -8.17
CA GLN A 18 -20.72 -9.84 -7.63
C GLN A 18 -20.17 -9.69 -6.20
N THR A 19 -20.38 -10.70 -5.35
CA THR A 19 -19.85 -10.73 -3.98
C THR A 19 -18.32 -10.75 -3.98
N ALA A 20 -17.71 -11.57 -4.84
CA ALA A 20 -16.25 -11.60 -5.00
C ALA A 20 -15.70 -10.27 -5.50
N LYS A 21 -16.34 -9.63 -6.49
CA LYS A 21 -15.95 -8.28 -6.96
C LYS A 21 -16.00 -7.23 -5.86
N LYS A 22 -17.06 -7.26 -5.03
CA LYS A 22 -17.20 -6.35 -3.90
C LYS A 22 -16.08 -6.56 -2.87
N PHE A 23 -15.81 -7.82 -2.50
CA PHE A 23 -14.72 -8.18 -1.59
C PHE A 23 -13.37 -7.67 -2.11
N TRP A 24 -13.02 -7.94 -3.37
CA TRP A 24 -11.73 -7.50 -3.92
C TRP A 24 -11.61 -5.97 -4.00
N LYS A 25 -12.72 -5.27 -4.27
CA LYS A 25 -12.74 -3.81 -4.24
C LYS A 25 -12.47 -3.27 -2.84
N GLU A 26 -13.16 -3.79 -1.83
CA GLU A 26 -12.99 -3.38 -0.43
C GLU A 26 -11.59 -3.73 0.09
N PHE A 27 -11.08 -4.92 -0.25
CA PHE A 27 -9.72 -5.34 0.09
C PHE A 27 -8.68 -4.42 -0.55
N ALA A 28 -8.77 -4.15 -1.85
CA ALA A 28 -7.84 -3.29 -2.55
C ALA A 28 -7.85 -1.87 -1.95
N GLN A 29 -9.04 -1.34 -1.67
CA GLN A 29 -9.18 -0.03 -1.03
C GLN A 29 -8.51 0.00 0.35
N GLY A 30 -8.81 -0.96 1.22
CA GLY A 30 -8.17 -1.02 2.54
C GLY A 30 -6.65 -1.22 2.46
N TYR A 31 -6.16 -1.99 1.50
CA TYR A 31 -4.73 -2.14 1.26
C TYR A 31 -4.08 -0.81 0.85
N PHE A 32 -4.67 -0.08 -0.09
CA PHE A 32 -4.14 1.22 -0.51
C PHE A 32 -4.14 2.24 0.62
N GLU A 33 -5.20 2.29 1.43
CA GLU A 33 -5.28 3.17 2.60
C GLU A 33 -4.17 2.87 3.61
N VAL A 34 -3.91 1.58 3.90
CA VAL A 34 -2.82 1.18 4.80
C VAL A 34 -1.45 1.55 4.25
N GLU A 35 -1.21 1.32 2.96
CA GLU A 35 0.07 1.68 2.33
C GLU A 35 0.27 3.20 2.28
N GLU A 36 -0.80 3.97 2.05
CA GLU A 36 -0.75 5.43 2.12
C GLU A 36 -0.42 5.92 3.53
N MET A 37 -1.07 5.35 4.56
CA MET A 37 -0.78 5.68 5.96
C MET A 37 0.67 5.38 6.34
N LYS A 38 1.23 4.23 5.90
CA LYS A 38 2.64 3.90 6.13
C LYS A 38 3.57 4.93 5.51
N LYS A 39 3.31 5.33 4.25
CA LYS A 39 4.10 6.35 3.55
C LYS A 39 4.00 7.71 4.25
N GLN A 40 2.83 8.11 4.72
CA GLN A 40 2.66 9.35 5.48
C GLN A 40 3.42 9.33 6.80
N LYS A 41 3.44 8.19 7.50
CA LYS A 41 4.21 7.99 8.73
C LYS A 41 5.71 8.12 8.47
N GLU A 42 6.22 7.43 7.46
CA GLU A 42 7.63 7.47 7.07
C GLU A 42 8.06 8.88 6.63
N LEU A 43 7.23 9.57 5.83
CA LEU A 43 7.47 10.96 5.45
C LEU A 43 7.58 11.87 6.67
N LYS A 44 6.69 11.71 7.65
CA LYS A 44 6.73 12.47 8.89
C LYS A 44 8.02 12.22 9.66
N GLU A 45 8.45 10.97 9.78
CA GLU A 45 9.71 10.59 10.45
C GLU A 45 10.92 11.23 9.75
N TYR A 46 10.96 11.25 8.42
CA TYR A 46 12.04 11.91 7.68
C TYR A 46 12.03 13.43 7.82
N ILE A 47 10.85 14.06 7.84
CA ILE A 47 10.75 15.51 8.08
C ILE A 47 11.26 15.85 9.49
N GLU A 48 10.85 15.08 10.50
CA GLU A 48 11.32 15.26 11.87
C GLU A 48 12.83 15.06 11.98
N ALA A 49 13.37 13.98 11.39
CA ALA A 49 14.82 13.75 11.34
C ALA A 49 15.55 14.92 10.68
N TYR A 50 15.12 15.36 9.50
CA TYR A 50 15.74 16.48 8.79
C TYR A 50 15.71 17.78 9.60
N ASN A 51 14.58 18.09 10.24
CA ASN A 51 14.45 19.29 11.07
C ASN A 51 15.40 19.26 12.27
N ASN A 52 15.59 18.08 12.86
CA ASN A 52 16.46 17.86 14.04
C ASN A 52 17.96 17.76 13.71
N ILE A 53 18.36 17.70 12.43
CA ILE A 53 19.78 17.76 12.05
C ILE A 53 20.35 19.13 12.45
N GLU A 54 21.38 19.13 13.30
CA GLU A 54 22.11 20.33 13.73
C GLU A 54 22.86 20.98 12.58
N ASP A 55 23.66 20.20 11.83
CA ASP A 55 24.41 20.68 10.67
C ASP A 55 23.82 20.18 9.34
N LYS A 56 22.81 20.91 8.85
CA LYS A 56 22.16 20.63 7.57
C LYS A 56 23.11 20.84 6.38
N ASN A 57 24.12 21.70 6.52
CA ASN A 57 25.04 22.01 5.42
C ASN A 57 25.95 20.81 5.14
N SER A 58 26.52 20.20 6.18
CA SER A 58 27.33 18.99 6.04
C SER A 58 26.51 17.82 5.48
N PHE A 59 25.28 17.62 5.97
CA PHE A 59 24.38 16.61 5.42
C PHE A 59 24.10 16.82 3.92
N ASN A 60 23.75 18.05 3.53
CA ASN A 60 23.47 18.38 2.13
C ASN A 60 24.70 18.21 1.24
N ALA A 61 25.90 18.57 1.73
CA ALA A 61 27.15 18.37 1.01
C ALA A 61 27.39 16.88 0.73
N GLN A 62 27.26 16.02 1.74
CA GLN A 62 27.44 14.57 1.58
C GLN A 62 26.41 13.96 0.61
N TYR A 63 25.17 14.43 0.66
CA TYR A 63 24.13 14.01 -0.26
C TYR A 63 24.48 14.37 -1.71
N LEU A 64 24.93 15.61 -1.96
CA LEU A 64 25.37 16.06 -3.28
C LEU A 64 26.59 15.27 -3.78
N GLU A 65 27.57 14.99 -2.93
CA GLU A 65 28.71 14.14 -3.28
C GLU A 65 28.27 12.75 -3.73
N THR A 66 27.32 12.16 -3.00
CA THR A 66 26.76 10.83 -3.33
C THR A 66 26.05 10.85 -4.68
N LEU A 67 25.26 11.89 -4.96
CA LEU A 67 24.62 12.07 -6.27
C LEU A 67 25.65 12.21 -7.39
N ILE A 68 26.70 13.01 -7.18
CA ILE A 68 27.78 13.20 -8.16
C ILE A 68 28.50 11.87 -8.42
N TYR A 69 28.78 11.10 -7.38
CA TYR A 69 29.42 9.78 -7.49
C TYR A 69 28.57 8.83 -8.35
N ASN A 70 27.28 8.71 -8.04
CA ASN A 70 26.35 7.83 -8.77
C ASN A 70 26.12 8.22 -10.24
N LEU A 71 26.40 9.47 -10.61
CA LEU A 71 26.30 9.94 -12.00
C LEU A 71 27.61 9.82 -12.78
N LYS A 72 28.74 9.70 -12.08
CA LYS A 72 30.07 9.54 -12.69
C LYS A 72 30.41 8.08 -12.99
N HIS A 73 29.67 7.14 -12.43
CA HIS A 73 29.90 5.70 -12.54
C HIS A 73 28.62 5.00 -12.99
#